data_AF-A0A132GSR8-F1
#
_entry.id   AF-A0A132GSR8-F1
#
_cell.length_a   1.000
_cell.length_b   1.000
_cell.length_c   1.000
_cell.angle_alpha   90.00
_cell.angle_beta   90.00
_cell.angle_gamma   90.00
#
_symmetry.space_group_name_H-M   'P 1'
#
loop_
_entity.id
_entity.type
_entity.pdbx_description
1 polymer ?
#
loop_
_entity_poly.entity_id
_entity_poly.type
_entity_poly.pdbx_seq_one_letter_code
_entity_poly.pdbx_strand_id
1 'polypeptide(L)'
;MTIKIESIICEWDSDTAAVIVKFINLIMLAKTRRELETALDFTPFKSLYQKHLLWGFGKSHLWANQVNPYNGQVMEKRLLIVEF
;
A
#
# COMPACT_ATOMS: atom_id res chain seq x y z
N MET A 1 -9.78 3.42 11.79
CA MET A 1 -9.15 3.24 10.47
C MET A 1 -10.13 2.69 9.44
N THR A 2 -10.36 3.41 8.35
CA THR A 2 -11.23 3.01 7.23
C THR A 2 -10.41 2.96 5.96
N ILE A 3 -10.42 1.82 5.26
CA ILE A 3 -9.75 1.65 3.96
C ILE A 3 -10.74 1.96 2.84
N LYS A 4 -10.36 2.84 1.92
CA LYS A 4 -11.08 3.10 0.67
C LYS A 4 -10.17 2.73 -0.50
N ILE A 5 -10.63 1.83 -1.36
CA ILE A 5 -9.98 1.54 -2.65
C ILE A 5 -10.54 2.54 -3.66
N GLU A 6 -9.67 3.32 -4.30
CA GLU A 6 -10.05 4.48 -5.12
C GLU A 6 -9.73 4.32 -6.60
N SER A 7 -9.01 3.26 -6.97
CA SER A 7 -8.73 2.93 -8.37
C SER A 7 -8.66 1.42 -8.59
N ILE A 8 -8.59 1.03 -9.87
CA ILE A 8 -8.42 -0.36 -10.25
C ILE A 8 -7.03 -0.86 -9.87
N ILE A 9 -6.92 -2.16 -9.61
CA ILE A 9 -5.63 -2.82 -9.50
C ILE A 9 -5.16 -3.16 -10.91
N CYS A 10 -4.10 -2.50 -11.38
CA CYS A 10 -3.39 -2.94 -12.59
C CYS A 10 -2.50 -4.13 -12.24
N GLU A 11 -2.78 -5.28 -12.84
CA GLU A 11 -1.99 -6.51 -12.67
C GLU A 11 -0.79 -6.49 -13.63
N TRP A 12 0.35 -6.00 -13.14
CA TRP A 12 1.56 -5.84 -13.95
C TRP A 12 2.30 -7.16 -14.14
N ASP A 13 2.38 -7.96 -13.09
CA ASP A 13 3.00 -9.29 -13.07
C ASP A 13 2.19 -10.25 -12.19
N SER A 14 2.58 -11.53 -12.17
CA SER A 14 1.90 -12.60 -11.42
C SER A 14 1.84 -12.35 -9.91
N ASP A 15 2.71 -11.50 -9.38
CA ASP A 15 2.81 -11.25 -7.94
C ASP A 15 1.94 -10.07 -7.51
N THR A 16 1.58 -9.18 -8.43
CA THR A 16 0.96 -7.88 -8.14
C THR A 16 -0.29 -8.01 -7.26
N ALA A 17 -1.21 -8.91 -7.60
CA ALA A 17 -2.41 -9.13 -6.80
C ALA A 17 -2.10 -9.63 -5.38
N ALA A 18 -1.17 -10.58 -5.24
CA ALA A 18 -0.78 -11.14 -3.96
C ALA A 18 -0.09 -10.09 -3.07
N VAL A 19 0.74 -9.22 -3.65
CA VAL A 19 1.42 -8.12 -2.92
C VAL A 19 0.40 -7.12 -2.38
N ILE A 20 -0.58 -6.72 -3.19
CA ILE A 20 -1.61 -5.76 -2.77
C ILE A 20 -2.50 -6.34 -1.66
N VAL A 21 -2.91 -7.61 -1.78
CA VAL A 21 -3.68 -8.30 -0.72
C VAL A 21 -2.88 -8.37 0.59
N LYS A 22 -1.59 -8.72 0.54
CA LYS A 22 -0.71 -8.73 1.72
C LYS A 22 -0.60 -7.34 2.36
N PHE A 23 -0.48 -6.29 1.54
CA PHE A 23 -0.42 -4.91 2.01
C PHE A 23 -1.71 -4.49 2.72
N ILE A 24 -2.87 -4.77 2.13
CA ILE A 24 -4.18 -4.51 2.74
C ILE A 24 -4.34 -5.30 4.04
N ASN A 25 -3.95 -6.57 4.06
CA ASN A 25 -4.01 -7.38 5.29
C ASN A 25 -3.15 -6.79 6.41
N LEU A 26 -1.96 -6.31 6.11
CA LEU A 26 -1.11 -5.62 7.09
C LEU A 26 -1.80 -4.37 7.64
N ILE A 27 -2.42 -3.56 6.77
CA ILE A 27 -3.19 -2.38 7.18
C ILE A 27 -4.35 -2.77 8.10
N MET A 28 -5.11 -3.79 7.73
CA MET A 28 -6.29 -4.25 8.48
C MET A 28 -5.96 -4.81 9.87
N LEU A 29 -4.75 -5.33 10.06
CA LEU A 29 -4.30 -5.88 11.34
C LEU A 29 -3.87 -4.81 12.34
N ALA A 30 -3.41 -3.65 11.86
CA ALA A 30 -3.13 -2.51 12.73
C ALA A 30 -4.43 -1.90 13.25
N LYS A 31 -4.46 -1.46 14.50
CA LYS A 31 -5.62 -0.80 15.13
C LYS A 31 -5.41 0.70 15.31
N THR A 32 -4.15 1.14 15.28
CA THR A 32 -3.77 2.55 15.44
C THR A 32 -2.78 2.97 14.35
N ARG A 33 -2.67 4.30 14.14
CA ARG A 33 -1.65 4.89 13.24
C ARG A 33 -0.24 4.41 13.59
N ARG A 34 0.12 4.41 14.88
CA ARG A 34 1.46 4.04 15.35
C ARG A 34 1.77 2.56 15.08
N GLU A 35 0.79 1.68 15.30
CA GLU A 35 0.93 0.26 14.97
C GLU A 35 1.12 0.06 13.47
N LEU A 36 0.39 0.81 12.64
CA LEU A 36 0.53 0.75 11.19
C LEU A 36 1.90 1.23 10.70
N GLU A 37 2.37 2.37 11.21
CA GLU A 37 3.72 2.89 10.93
C GLU A 37 4.79 1.84 11.29
N THR A 38 4.69 1.27 12.49
CA THR A 38 5.60 0.22 12.98
C THR A 38 5.54 -1.03 12.08
N ALA A 39 4.34 -1.49 11.73
CA ALA A 39 4.17 -2.67 10.89
C ALA A 39 4.76 -2.47 9.48
N LEU A 40 4.56 -1.30 8.87
CA LEU A 40 5.13 -0.96 7.56
C LEU A 40 6.65 -0.76 7.61
N ASP A 41 7.19 -0.32 8.74
CA ASP A 41 8.63 -0.13 8.89
C ASP A 41 9.42 -1.42 9.08
N PHE A 42 8.86 -2.37 9.83
CA PHE A 42 9.55 -3.60 10.22
C PHE A 42 9.08 -4.87 9.49
N THR A 43 8.12 -4.76 8.57
CA THR A 43 7.67 -5.93 7.80
C THR A 43 8.77 -6.50 6.90
N PRO A 44 8.97 -7.83 6.87
CA PRO A 44 9.93 -8.46 5.96
C PRO A 44 9.54 -8.30 4.48
N PHE A 45 8.30 -7.91 4.19
CA PHE A 45 7.79 -7.70 2.83
C PHE A 45 8.01 -6.27 2.31
N LYS A 46 8.73 -5.40 3.04
CA LYS A 46 8.84 -3.97 2.70
C LYS A 46 9.38 -3.73 1.29
N SER A 47 10.44 -4.43 0.89
CA SER A 47 11.01 -4.35 -0.46
C SER A 47 10.03 -4.83 -1.54
N LEU A 48 9.28 -5.89 -1.25
CA LEU A 48 8.25 -6.41 -2.14
C LEU A 48 7.10 -5.41 -2.30
N TYR A 49 6.65 -4.76 -1.22
CA TYR A 49 5.68 -3.68 -1.32
C TYR A 49 6.23 -2.52 -2.15
N GLN A 50 7.46 -2.06 -1.90
CA GLN A 50 8.07 -0.94 -2.62
C GLN A 50 8.21 -1.18 -4.13
N LYS A 51 8.33 -2.44 -4.55
CA LYS A 51 8.34 -2.83 -5.97
C LYS A 51 7.00 -2.52 -6.66
N HIS A 52 5.87 -2.65 -5.96
CA HIS A 52 4.53 -2.54 -6.53
C HIS A 52 3.72 -1.32 -6.03
N LEU A 53 4.17 -0.68 -4.96
CA LEU A 53 3.44 0.34 -4.24
C LEU A 53 4.39 1.44 -3.76
N LEU A 54 3.94 2.68 -3.91
CA LEU A 54 4.49 3.85 -3.25
C LEU A 54 3.46 4.31 -2.22
N TRP A 55 3.88 4.55 -0.98
CA TRP A 55 2.97 5.01 0.07
C TRP A 55 3.60 6.09 0.95
N GLY A 56 2.74 6.83 1.64
CA GLY A 56 3.16 7.86 2.58
C GLY A 56 2.06 8.23 3.57
N PHE A 57 2.46 8.94 4.62
CA PHE A 57 1.56 9.38 5.68
C PHE A 57 1.26 10.87 5.57
N GLY A 58 -0.03 11.21 5.56
CA GLY A 58 -0.52 12.56 5.80
C GLY A 58 -0.79 12.83 7.29
N LYS A 59 -1.46 13.94 7.58
CA LYS A 59 -1.83 14.32 8.96
C LYS A 59 -2.74 13.28 9.63
N SER A 60 -3.71 12.74 8.90
CA SER A 60 -4.75 11.84 9.42
C SER A 60 -5.03 10.64 8.51
N HIS A 61 -4.12 10.33 7.58
CA HIS A 61 -4.29 9.21 6.66
C HIS A 61 -2.98 8.60 6.18
N LEU A 62 -3.04 7.36 5.71
CA LEU A 62 -2.05 6.74 4.81
C LEU A 62 -2.60 6.81 3.38
N TRP A 63 -1.76 7.12 2.40
CA TRP A 63 -2.08 6.99 0.98
C TRP A 63 -1.14 5.98 0.31
N ALA A 64 -1.61 5.27 -0.72
CA ALA A 64 -0.76 4.41 -1.54
C ALA A 64 -1.16 4.45 -3.02
N ASN A 65 -0.17 4.54 -3.91
CA ASN A 65 -0.30 4.46 -5.36
C ASN A 65 0.39 3.20 -5.87
N GLN A 66 -0.10 2.61 -6.96
CA GLN A 66 0.61 1.52 -7.62
C GLN A 66 1.85 2.04 -8.35
N VAL A 67 2.89 1.19 -8.36
CA VAL A 67 4.13 1.37 -9.10
C VAL A 67 4.22 0.25 -10.13
N ASN A 68 4.51 0.59 -11.38
CA ASN A 68 4.82 -0.40 -12.40
C ASN A 68 6.20 -1.01 -12.07
N PRO A 69 6.28 -2.32 -11.79
CA PRO A 69 7.50 -2.98 -11.33
C PRO A 69 8.62 -3.02 -12.38
N TYR A 70 8.32 -2.79 -13.66
CA TYR A 70 9.29 -2.89 -14.76
C TYR A 70 10.00 -1.58 -15.07
N ASN A 71 9.31 -0.44 -14.89
CA ASN A 71 9.84 0.87 -15.26
C ASN A 71 9.78 1.90 -14.11
N GLY A 72 9.24 1.55 -12.95
CA GLY A 72 9.13 2.42 -11.78
C GLY A 72 8.09 3.54 -11.90
N GLN A 73 7.28 3.56 -12.96
CA GLN A 73 6.25 4.57 -13.14
C GLN A 73 5.18 4.45 -12.05
N VAL A 74 4.94 5.56 -11.34
CA VAL A 74 3.86 5.66 -10.35
C VAL A 74 2.56 6.00 -11.06
N MET A 75 1.49 5.28 -10.75
CA MET A 75 0.17 5.60 -11.25
C MET A 75 -0.32 6.93 -10.68
N GLU A 76 -0.89 7.78 -11.55
CA GLU A 76 -1.40 9.11 -11.16
C GLU A 76 -2.52 9.00 -10.13
N LYS A 77 -3.44 8.05 -10.33
CA LYS A 77 -4.52 7.78 -9.39
C LYS A 77 -4.02 6.96 -8.21
N ARG A 78 -4.37 7.43 -7.01
CA ARG A 78 -4.17 6.70 -5.77
C ARG A 78 -4.93 5.36 -5.82
N LEU A 79 -4.29 4.30 -5.36
CA LEU A 79 -4.90 2.98 -5.23
C LEU A 79 -5.83 2.95 -4.03
N LEU A 80 -5.33 3.39 -2.87
CA LEU A 80 -6.10 3.40 -1.65
C LEU A 80 -5.71 4.54 -0.71
N ILE A 81 -6.65 4.86 0.18
CA ILE A 81 -6.43 5.71 1.34
C ILE A 81 -6.93 4.98 2.60
N VAL A 82 -6.21 5.18 3.70
CA VAL A 82 -6.60 4.73 5.04
C VAL A 82 -6.80 5.95 5.91
N GLU A 83 -8.03 6.28 6.27
CA GLU A 83 -8.34 7.38 7.20
C GLU A 83 -8.28 6.84 8.64
N PHE A 84 -7.57 7.50 9.55
CA PHE A 84 -7.34 7.01 10.91
C PHE A 84 -8.52 7.23 11.86
#